data_AF-A0A359LT69-F1
#
_entry.id   AF-A0A359LT69-F1
#
_cell.length_a   1.000
_cell.length_b   1.000
_cell.length_c   1.000
_cell.angle_alpha   90.00
_cell.angle_beta   90.00
_cell.angle_gamma   90.00
#
_symmetry.space_group_name_H-M   'P 1'
#
loop_
_entity.id
_entity.type
_entity.pdbx_description
1 polymer ?
#
loop_
_entity_poly.entity_id
_entity_poly.type
_entity_poly.pdbx_seq_one_letter_code
_entity_poly.pdbx_strand_id
1 'polypeptide(L)'
;MALRSQTAFAFVFVTAAFAAEIKIEARHDRWLRDRAGTLTLTGESAAFAGKKKTIAVKWDDVQRAVLNDRFLRLITYEDVRWRLGNDREFEFRLPPDAPVAAVRELLDARLGQRLVLETSLAPSAALWTVRAKRLRAVRGAQGTLHAGAEAVVFESETRGQSLSFRYADIQTIARVSPYEFVLASLYEEHRFQLKEPLSEERFDALWERLQRHKGLKILTYYQGDNR
;
A
#
# COMPACT_ATOMS: atom_id res chain seq x y z
N MET A 1 61.42 12.98 12.22
CA MET A 1 60.62 13.44 11.08
C MET A 1 59.44 12.47 10.93
N ALA A 2 58.25 12.86 11.37
CA ALA A 2 57.06 12.00 11.36
C ALA A 2 56.08 12.53 10.31
N LEU A 3 55.81 11.75 9.26
CA LEU A 3 54.80 12.09 8.26
C LEU A 3 53.52 11.32 8.61
N ARG A 4 52.58 12.00 9.28
CA ARG A 4 51.22 11.50 9.52
C ARG A 4 50.42 11.60 8.22
N SER A 5 50.19 10.47 7.57
CA SER A 5 49.24 10.35 6.46
C SER A 5 47.82 10.27 7.03
N GLN A 6 47.05 11.36 6.95
CA GLN A 6 45.62 11.36 7.20
C GLN A 6 44.90 10.86 5.95
N THR A 7 44.39 9.63 5.99
CA THR A 7 43.45 9.10 5.00
C THR A 7 42.07 9.72 5.24
N ALA A 8 41.72 10.72 4.43
CA ALA A 8 40.36 11.26 4.39
C ALA A 8 39.43 10.24 3.71
N PHE A 9 38.49 9.67 4.48
CA PHE A 9 37.36 8.92 3.93
C PHE A 9 36.37 9.92 3.32
N ALA A 10 36.32 10.00 1.99
CA ALA A 10 35.27 10.70 1.29
C ALA A 10 33.97 9.87 1.39
N PHE A 11 33.07 10.26 2.30
CA PHE A 11 31.69 9.80 2.28
C PHE A 11 31.01 10.46 1.07
N VAL A 12 30.77 9.67 0.02
CA VAL A 12 29.84 10.04 -1.04
C VAL A 12 28.43 9.89 -0.47
N PHE A 13 27.85 11.01 -0.02
CA PHE A 13 26.40 11.08 0.15
C PHE A 13 25.78 11.16 -1.25
N VAL A 14 25.22 10.06 -1.73
CA VAL A 14 24.26 10.11 -2.83
C VAL A 14 22.98 10.70 -2.28
N THR A 15 22.85 12.03 -2.30
CA THR A 15 21.56 12.69 -2.16
C THR A 15 20.73 12.36 -3.40
N ALA A 16 19.82 11.40 -3.29
CA ALA A 16 18.82 11.15 -4.33
C ALA A 16 17.89 12.38 -4.41
N ALA A 17 18.20 13.29 -5.32
CA ALA A 17 17.30 14.37 -5.68
C ALA A 17 16.10 13.78 -6.43
N PHE A 18 15.07 13.33 -5.69
CA PHE A 18 13.78 13.02 -6.28
C PHE A 18 13.04 14.31 -6.63
N ALA A 19 13.55 15.01 -7.65
CA ALA A 19 12.87 16.10 -8.35
C ALA A 19 12.04 15.55 -9.53
N ALA A 20 11.47 14.35 -9.38
CA ALA A 20 10.56 13.80 -10.38
C ALA A 20 9.19 14.49 -10.23
N GLU A 21 8.92 15.44 -11.11
CA GLU A 21 7.59 16.01 -11.30
C GLU A 21 6.80 15.07 -12.23
N ILE A 22 5.72 14.46 -11.73
CA ILE A 22 4.83 13.62 -12.54
C ILE A 22 3.57 14.42 -12.84
N LYS A 23 3.30 14.68 -14.12
CA LYS A 23 2.08 15.36 -14.58
C LYS A 23 1.12 14.35 -15.20
N ILE A 24 -0.14 14.41 -14.79
CA ILE A 24 -1.20 13.50 -15.24
C ILE A 24 -2.45 14.31 -15.57
N GLU A 25 -3.07 14.07 -16.71
CA GLU A 25 -4.40 14.61 -17.01
C GLU A 25 -5.46 13.85 -16.22
N ALA A 26 -5.82 14.37 -15.05
CA ALA A 26 -6.75 13.72 -14.14
C ALA A 26 -8.12 14.40 -14.16
N ARG A 27 -9.13 13.68 -13.66
CA ARG A 27 -10.44 14.27 -13.37
C ARG A 27 -10.70 14.25 -11.87
N HIS A 28 -11.19 15.36 -11.34
CA HIS A 28 -11.63 15.47 -9.94
C HIS A 28 -13.15 15.69 -9.89
N ASP A 29 -13.81 15.10 -8.89
CA ASP A 29 -15.24 15.18 -8.48
C ASP A 29 -16.09 13.93 -8.78
N ARG A 30 -17.02 13.60 -7.87
CA ARG A 30 -17.65 12.27 -7.74
C ARG A 30 -19.09 12.18 -8.24
N TRP A 31 -19.77 13.28 -8.57
CA TRP A 31 -21.24 13.18 -8.74
C TRP A 31 -21.88 13.69 -10.03
N LEU A 32 -21.49 14.80 -10.66
CA LEU A 32 -22.14 15.21 -11.94
C LEU A 32 -21.32 16.18 -12.81
N ARG A 33 -20.08 16.48 -12.44
CA ARG A 33 -19.23 17.45 -13.14
C ARG A 33 -17.78 16.96 -13.10
N ASP A 34 -17.47 15.97 -13.92
CA ASP A 34 -16.09 15.54 -14.20
C ASP A 34 -15.29 16.77 -14.67
N ARG A 35 -14.39 17.28 -13.82
CA ARG A 35 -13.54 18.42 -14.19
C ARG A 35 -12.18 17.90 -14.57
N ALA A 36 -11.86 18.01 -15.87
CA ALA A 36 -10.50 17.81 -16.35
C ALA A 36 -9.56 18.85 -15.74
N GLY A 37 -8.35 18.41 -15.43
CA GLY A 37 -7.27 19.25 -14.96
C GLY A 37 -5.97 18.46 -14.93
N THR A 38 -4.91 19.12 -14.52
CA THR A 38 -3.60 18.49 -14.40
C THR A 38 -3.33 18.20 -12.93
N LEU A 39 -3.11 16.92 -12.61
CA LEU A 39 -2.55 16.47 -11.34
C LEU A 39 -1.03 16.43 -11.49
N THR A 40 -0.35 17.21 -10.67
CA THR A 40 1.10 17.27 -10.56
C THR A 40 1.51 16.65 -9.23
N LEU A 41 2.32 15.60 -9.27
CA LEU A 41 2.92 14.99 -8.09
C LEU A 41 4.40 15.36 -8.06
N THR A 42 4.85 15.83 -6.91
CA THR A 42 6.24 16.23 -6.68
C THR A 42 6.79 15.50 -5.47
N GLY A 43 8.07 15.73 -5.16
CA GLY A 43 8.65 15.27 -3.91
C GLY A 43 7.95 15.80 -2.64
N GLU A 44 7.23 16.91 -2.71
CA GLU A 44 6.70 17.58 -1.50
C GLU A 44 5.18 17.56 -1.39
N SER A 45 4.49 17.51 -2.54
CA SER A 45 3.04 17.66 -2.57
C SER A 45 2.39 17.03 -3.79
N ALA A 46 1.08 16.83 -3.67
CA ALA A 46 0.15 16.68 -4.78
C ALA A 46 -0.56 18.01 -5.04
N ALA A 47 -0.55 18.47 -6.29
CA ALA A 47 -1.29 19.64 -6.72
C ALA A 47 -2.21 19.29 -7.90
N PHE A 48 -3.45 19.77 -7.89
CA PHE A 48 -4.37 19.65 -9.01
C PHE A 48 -4.81 21.02 -9.47
N ALA A 49 -4.63 21.31 -10.76
CA ALA A 49 -5.06 22.55 -11.40
C ALA A 49 -6.18 22.25 -12.41
N GLY A 50 -7.42 22.59 -12.05
CA GLY A 50 -8.57 22.56 -12.95
C GLY A 50 -9.12 23.96 -13.19
N LYS A 51 -9.92 24.13 -14.26
CA LYS A 51 -10.45 25.44 -14.70
C LYS A 51 -11.10 26.31 -13.62
N LYS A 52 -11.68 25.71 -12.58
CA LYS A 52 -12.38 26.43 -11.49
C LYS A 52 -11.92 26.06 -10.09
N LYS A 53 -10.97 25.14 -9.95
CA LYS A 53 -10.56 24.61 -8.65
C LYS A 53 -9.10 24.22 -8.70
N THR A 54 -8.36 24.73 -7.74
CA THR A 54 -6.99 24.34 -7.45
C THR A 54 -6.97 23.62 -6.11
N ILE A 55 -6.23 22.53 -6.05
CA ILE A 55 -5.99 21.75 -4.83
C ILE A 55 -4.47 21.64 -4.69
N ALA A 56 -3.95 21.82 -3.49
CA ALA A 56 -2.57 21.53 -3.15
C ALA A 56 -2.56 20.87 -1.77
N VAL A 57 -1.92 19.72 -1.65
CA VAL A 57 -1.85 18.92 -0.43
C VAL A 57 -0.41 18.47 -0.24
N LYS A 58 0.21 18.82 0.88
CA LYS A 58 1.55 18.32 1.22
C LYS A 58 1.47 16.88 1.67
N TRP A 59 2.54 16.11 1.45
CA TRP A 59 2.57 14.71 1.89
C TRP A 59 2.45 14.54 3.41
N ASP A 60 2.89 15.54 4.19
CA ASP A 60 2.77 15.54 5.64
C ASP A 60 1.31 15.67 6.11
N ASP A 61 0.46 16.33 5.32
CA ASP A 61 -0.96 16.51 5.61
C ASP A 61 -1.80 15.30 5.12
N VAL A 62 -1.19 14.36 4.39
CA VAL A 62 -1.84 13.13 3.93
C VAL A 62 -1.76 12.06 5.01
N GLN A 63 -2.91 11.68 5.53
CA GLN A 63 -3.05 10.55 6.44
C GLN A 63 -2.91 9.23 5.68
N ARG A 64 -3.63 9.07 4.56
CA ARG A 64 -3.65 7.82 3.77
C ARG A 64 -3.77 8.13 2.28
N ALA A 65 -3.04 7.36 1.46
CA ALA A 65 -3.24 7.34 0.01
C ALA A 65 -3.76 5.97 -0.43
N VAL A 66 -4.72 5.96 -1.36
CA VAL A 66 -5.23 4.74 -2.00
C VAL A 66 -5.00 4.87 -3.50
N LEU A 67 -4.25 3.93 -4.08
CA LEU A 67 -3.88 3.94 -5.49
C LEU A 67 -4.36 2.68 -6.20
N ASN A 68 -4.91 2.84 -7.41
CA ASN A 68 -5.09 1.76 -8.37
C ASN A 68 -4.88 2.23 -9.82
N ASP A 69 -5.28 1.39 -10.78
CA ASP A 69 -5.16 1.63 -12.22
C ASP A 69 -5.98 2.83 -12.75
N ARG A 70 -6.92 3.35 -11.94
CA ARG A 70 -7.94 4.31 -12.37
C ARG A 70 -8.11 5.50 -11.47
N PHE A 71 -7.62 5.46 -10.24
CA PHE A 71 -7.66 6.60 -9.35
C PHE A 71 -6.50 6.64 -8.37
N LEU A 72 -6.22 7.87 -7.94
CA LEU A 72 -5.49 8.18 -6.72
C LEU A 72 -6.46 8.89 -5.77
N ARG A 73 -6.62 8.35 -4.57
CA ARG A 73 -7.38 8.99 -3.49
C ARG A 73 -6.43 9.40 -2.37
N LEU A 74 -6.51 10.66 -1.96
CA LEU A 74 -5.78 11.20 -0.81
C LEU A 74 -6.78 11.51 0.31
N ILE A 75 -6.52 10.96 1.48
CA ILE A 75 -7.27 11.23 2.72
C ILE A 75 -6.32 12.03 3.61
N THR A 76 -6.77 13.21 4.05
CA THR A 76 -5.95 14.17 4.80
C THR A 76 -6.39 14.27 6.25
N TYR A 77 -5.53 14.78 7.14
CA TYR A 77 -5.88 15.05 8.54
C TYR A 77 -6.85 16.23 8.75
N GLU A 78 -7.29 16.90 7.69
CA GLU A 78 -8.22 18.03 7.80
C GLU A 78 -9.66 17.54 7.95
N ASP A 79 -10.31 17.91 9.05
CA ASP A 79 -11.74 17.65 9.24
C ASP A 79 -12.62 18.58 8.37
N VAL A 80 -13.59 18.00 7.68
CA VAL A 80 -14.64 18.77 7.02
C VAL A 80 -15.79 18.99 8.01
N ARG A 81 -15.82 20.16 8.67
CA ARG A 81 -16.80 20.51 9.71
C ARG A 81 -18.27 20.25 9.35
N TRP A 82 -18.66 20.41 8.08
CA TRP A 82 -20.04 20.16 7.61
C TRP A 82 -20.32 18.70 7.24
N ARG A 83 -19.31 17.83 7.21
CA ARG A 83 -19.45 16.38 7.03
C ARG A 83 -19.28 15.61 8.34
N LEU A 84 -19.75 16.18 9.45
CA LEU A 84 -19.71 15.55 10.78
C LEU A 84 -18.28 15.17 11.23
N GLY A 85 -17.27 15.95 10.84
CA GLY A 85 -15.88 15.68 11.21
C GLY A 85 -15.21 14.56 10.40
N ASN A 86 -15.75 14.16 9.25
CA ASN A 86 -15.03 13.27 8.35
C ASN A 86 -13.79 13.95 7.77
N ASP A 87 -12.71 13.18 7.67
CA ASP A 87 -11.47 13.55 7.00
C ASP A 87 -11.74 14.03 5.57
N ARG A 88 -10.99 15.04 5.15
CA ARG A 88 -11.10 15.60 3.80
C ARG A 88 -10.44 14.65 2.81
N GLU A 89 -11.27 14.16 1.89
CA GLU A 89 -10.86 13.29 0.80
C GLU A 89 -10.77 14.02 -0.54
N PHE A 90 -9.72 13.70 -1.31
CA PHE A 90 -9.57 14.09 -2.71
C PHE A 90 -9.41 12.85 -3.57
N GLU A 91 -10.30 12.65 -4.53
CA GLU A 91 -10.21 11.57 -5.50
C GLU A 91 -9.91 12.13 -6.89
N PHE A 92 -8.86 11.59 -7.50
CA PHE A 92 -8.41 11.93 -8.84
C PHE A 92 -8.54 10.69 -9.71
N ARG A 93 -9.42 10.73 -10.72
CA ARG A 93 -9.52 9.68 -11.74
C ARG A 93 -8.35 9.84 -12.71
N LEU A 94 -7.57 8.77 -12.85
CA LEU A 94 -6.42 8.66 -13.73
C LEU A 94 -6.86 8.15 -15.12
N PRO A 95 -6.23 8.62 -16.20
CA PRO A 95 -6.46 8.08 -17.53
C PRO A 95 -5.78 6.70 -17.67
N PRO A 96 -6.19 5.85 -18.64
CA PRO A 96 -5.67 4.50 -18.78
C PRO A 96 -4.15 4.40 -19.03
N ASP A 97 -3.56 5.44 -19.59
CA ASP A 97 -2.14 5.60 -19.92
C ASP A 97 -1.34 6.29 -18.81
N ALA A 98 -1.94 6.54 -17.65
CA ALA A 98 -1.25 7.14 -16.52
C ALA A 98 -0.03 6.31 -16.10
N PRO A 99 1.09 6.96 -15.71
CA PRO A 99 2.30 6.28 -15.27
C PRO A 99 2.16 5.73 -13.83
N VAL A 100 1.21 4.82 -13.60
CA VAL A 100 0.84 4.30 -12.28
C VAL A 100 2.03 3.72 -11.52
N ALA A 101 2.99 3.09 -12.22
CA ALA A 101 4.21 2.57 -11.60
C ALA A 101 5.09 3.68 -11.00
N ALA A 102 5.26 4.79 -11.71
CA ALA A 102 6.05 5.93 -11.24
C ALA A 102 5.32 6.67 -10.09
N VAL A 103 4.00 6.79 -10.20
CA VAL A 103 3.15 7.33 -9.11
C VAL A 103 3.29 6.48 -7.85
N ARG A 104 3.23 5.16 -7.99
CA ARG A 104 3.42 4.22 -6.86
C ARG A 104 4.78 4.41 -6.21
N GLU A 105 5.86 4.48 -6.99
CA GLU A 105 7.22 4.65 -6.48
C GLU A 105 7.37 5.97 -5.70
N LEU A 106 6.86 7.07 -6.25
CA LEU A 106 6.88 8.36 -5.58
C LEU A 106 6.08 8.30 -4.27
N LEU A 107 4.85 7.77 -4.31
CA LEU A 107 4.01 7.70 -3.12
C LEU A 107 4.60 6.76 -2.06
N ASP A 108 5.22 5.65 -2.47
CA ASP A 108 5.89 4.75 -1.53
C ASP A 108 7.03 5.44 -0.80
N ALA A 109 7.89 6.17 -1.53
CA ALA A 109 8.98 6.93 -0.95
C ALA A 109 8.53 8.03 0.02
N ARG A 110 7.32 8.56 -0.13
CA ARG A 110 6.79 9.67 0.69
C ARG A 110 5.85 9.23 1.80
N LEU A 111 5.10 8.16 1.60
CA LEU A 111 4.02 7.73 2.48
C LEU A 111 4.30 6.38 3.14
N GLY A 112 5.14 5.52 2.56
CA GLY A 112 5.46 4.19 3.07
C GLY A 112 4.19 3.35 3.32
N GLN A 113 4.00 2.91 4.57
CA GLN A 113 2.82 2.14 5.01
C GLN A 113 1.49 2.90 4.88
N ARG A 114 1.53 4.23 4.71
CA ARG A 114 0.32 5.04 4.49
C ARG A 114 -0.24 4.90 3.07
N LEU A 115 0.48 4.23 2.15
CA LEU A 115 0.02 3.90 0.81
C LEU A 115 -0.69 2.53 0.80
N VAL A 116 -1.94 2.51 0.34
CA VAL A 116 -2.75 1.30 0.13
C VAL A 116 -2.95 1.07 -1.37
N LEU A 117 -2.76 -0.17 -1.82
CA LEU A 117 -2.90 -0.54 -3.23
C LEU A 117 -4.23 -1.29 -3.46
N GLU A 118 -5.16 -0.66 -4.17
CA GLU A 118 -6.45 -1.23 -4.60
C GLU A 118 -6.37 -1.83 -6.01
N THR A 119 -5.31 -2.57 -6.27
CA THR A 119 -5.09 -3.27 -7.55
C THR A 119 -4.49 -4.64 -7.31
N SER A 120 -4.70 -5.57 -8.24
CA SER A 120 -3.99 -6.85 -8.26
C SER A 120 -2.65 -6.63 -8.96
N LEU A 121 -1.56 -6.59 -8.20
CA LEU A 121 -0.23 -6.76 -8.78
C LEU A 121 -0.05 -8.27 -8.93
N ALA A 122 -0.07 -8.78 -10.16
CA ALA A 122 0.04 -10.22 -10.42
C ALA A 122 1.24 -10.80 -9.63
N PRO A 123 1.03 -11.77 -8.73
CA PRO A 123 2.13 -12.34 -7.96
C PRO A 123 3.08 -13.05 -8.92
N SER A 124 4.37 -12.69 -8.89
CA SER A 124 5.40 -13.30 -9.74
C SER A 124 5.65 -14.79 -9.43
N ALA A 125 5.33 -15.22 -8.22
CA ALA A 125 5.19 -16.61 -7.79
C ALA A 125 4.41 -16.66 -6.47
N ALA A 126 3.28 -17.35 -6.44
CA ALA A 126 2.49 -17.53 -5.22
C ALA A 126 2.97 -18.78 -4.45
N LEU A 127 3.30 -18.62 -3.16
CA LEU A 127 3.50 -19.70 -2.20
C LEU A 127 2.28 -20.61 -2.15
N TRP A 128 1.11 -20.00 -2.17
CA TRP A 128 -0.16 -20.69 -2.33
C TRP A 128 -1.22 -19.71 -2.83
N THR A 129 -2.29 -20.31 -3.35
CA THR A 129 -3.50 -19.62 -3.79
C THR A 129 -4.71 -20.33 -3.19
N VAL A 130 -5.74 -19.57 -2.82
CA VAL A 130 -6.99 -20.12 -2.30
C VAL A 130 -8.14 -19.22 -2.72
N ARG A 131 -9.24 -19.81 -3.20
CA ARG A 131 -10.45 -19.02 -3.48
C ARG A 131 -11.05 -18.51 -2.19
N ALA A 132 -11.47 -17.26 -2.17
CA ALA A 132 -11.98 -16.63 -0.96
C ALA A 132 -13.10 -15.62 -1.24
N LYS A 133 -13.87 -15.33 -0.21
CA LYS A 133 -14.75 -14.17 -0.13
C LYS A 133 -14.20 -13.24 0.93
N ARG A 134 -13.79 -12.03 0.55
CA ARG A 134 -13.47 -10.97 1.50
C ARG A 134 -14.76 -10.41 2.07
N LEU A 135 -14.87 -10.37 3.40
CA LEU A 135 -16.01 -9.80 4.10
C LEU A 135 -15.89 -8.27 4.16
N ARG A 136 -17.05 -7.61 4.10
CA ARG A 136 -17.23 -6.16 4.31
C ARG A 136 -18.58 -5.95 5.00
N ALA A 137 -18.77 -4.79 5.62
CA ALA A 137 -19.96 -4.48 6.42
C ALA A 137 -21.30 -4.69 5.67
N VAL A 138 -21.36 -4.43 4.36
CA VAL A 138 -22.62 -4.49 3.58
C VAL A 138 -22.62 -5.60 2.52
N ARG A 139 -21.54 -5.75 1.74
CA ARG A 139 -21.45 -6.79 0.70
C ARG A 139 -20.00 -7.24 0.54
N GLY A 140 -19.76 -8.53 0.74
CA GLY A 140 -18.44 -9.13 0.50
C GLY A 140 -18.08 -9.23 -0.98
N ALA A 141 -16.79 -9.38 -1.28
CA ALA A 141 -16.24 -9.53 -2.62
C ALA A 141 -15.73 -10.97 -2.82
N GLN A 142 -16.08 -11.60 -3.93
CA GLN A 142 -15.53 -12.91 -4.32
C GLN A 142 -14.20 -12.70 -5.04
N GLY A 143 -13.27 -13.63 -4.85
CA GLY A 143 -11.96 -13.55 -5.47
C GLY A 143 -11.04 -14.71 -5.10
N THR A 144 -9.76 -14.47 -5.32
CA THR A 144 -8.68 -15.40 -5.02
C THR A 144 -7.64 -14.68 -4.15
N LEU A 145 -7.23 -15.34 -3.08
CA LEU A 145 -6.17 -14.87 -2.20
C LEU A 145 -4.86 -15.56 -2.60
N HIS A 146 -3.85 -14.77 -2.90
CA HIS A 146 -2.51 -15.20 -3.30
C HIS A 146 -1.52 -14.78 -2.22
N ALA A 147 -0.83 -15.74 -1.62
CA ALA A 147 0.36 -15.46 -0.82
C ALA A 147 1.57 -15.40 -1.76
N GLY A 148 1.96 -14.21 -2.22
CA GLY A 148 3.07 -14.00 -3.16
C GLY A 148 4.44 -13.89 -2.51
N ALA A 149 5.48 -13.81 -3.34
CA ALA A 149 6.85 -13.60 -2.89
C ALA A 149 7.06 -12.25 -2.17
N GLU A 150 6.36 -11.19 -2.61
CA GLU A 150 6.54 -9.81 -2.12
C GLU A 150 5.31 -9.24 -1.38
N ALA A 151 4.15 -9.84 -1.60
CA ALA A 151 2.88 -9.33 -1.10
C ALA A 151 1.83 -10.44 -0.98
N VAL A 152 0.84 -10.22 -0.12
CA VAL A 152 -0.43 -10.95 -0.17
C VAL A 152 -1.37 -10.16 -1.08
N VAL A 153 -1.94 -10.82 -2.08
CA VAL A 153 -2.82 -10.19 -3.06
C VAL A 153 -4.19 -10.84 -3.00
N PHE A 154 -5.23 -10.03 -2.81
CA PHE A 154 -6.60 -10.45 -3.05
C PHE A 154 -7.04 -9.97 -4.43
N GLU A 155 -7.13 -10.89 -5.38
CA GLU A 155 -7.66 -10.62 -6.71
C GLU A 155 -9.17 -10.80 -6.70
N SER A 156 -9.91 -9.69 -6.80
CA SER A 156 -11.36 -9.69 -6.80
C SER A 156 -11.90 -9.96 -8.21
N GLU A 157 -12.95 -10.78 -8.29
CA GLU A 157 -13.75 -10.95 -9.52
C GLU A 157 -14.48 -9.65 -9.89
N THR A 158 -14.75 -8.78 -8.91
CA THR A 158 -15.30 -7.44 -9.13
C THR A 158 -14.19 -6.42 -9.33
N ARG A 159 -14.24 -5.70 -10.46
CA ARG A 159 -13.26 -4.68 -10.84
C ARG A 159 -13.14 -3.58 -9.79
N GLY A 160 -11.91 -3.22 -9.42
CA GLY A 160 -11.64 -2.15 -8.43
C GLY A 160 -11.85 -2.55 -6.98
N GLN A 161 -11.98 -3.85 -6.69
CA GLN A 161 -12.07 -4.36 -5.32
C GLN A 161 -10.90 -5.26 -4.93
N SER A 162 -9.92 -5.44 -5.82
CA SER A 162 -8.68 -6.14 -5.54
C SER A 162 -7.82 -5.35 -4.55
N LEU A 163 -7.01 -6.04 -3.75
CA LEU A 163 -6.07 -5.44 -2.81
C LEU A 163 -4.71 -6.10 -2.93
N SER A 164 -3.64 -5.31 -2.81
CA SER A 164 -2.29 -5.81 -2.63
C SER A 164 -1.72 -5.31 -1.30
N PHE A 165 -1.29 -6.23 -0.45
CA PHE A 165 -0.69 -5.98 0.85
C PHE A 165 0.79 -6.34 0.80
N ARG A 166 1.68 -5.34 0.73
CA ARG A 166 3.11 -5.61 0.86
C ARG A 166 3.38 -6.11 2.27
N TYR A 167 4.36 -6.99 2.45
CA TYR A 167 4.67 -7.50 3.79
C TYR A 167 4.99 -6.39 4.81
N ALA A 168 5.57 -5.28 4.35
CA ALA A 168 5.83 -4.10 5.18
C ALA A 168 4.54 -3.39 5.67
N ASP A 169 3.41 -3.56 4.98
CA ASP A 169 2.11 -2.95 5.33
C ASP A 169 1.27 -3.85 6.24
N ILE A 170 1.64 -5.14 6.37
CA ILE A 170 0.90 -6.13 7.14
C ILE A 170 1.32 -6.04 8.61
N GLN A 171 0.39 -5.68 9.50
CA GLN A 171 0.62 -5.66 10.94
C GLN A 171 0.57 -7.05 11.55
N THR A 172 -0.43 -7.85 11.19
CA THR A 172 -0.56 -9.23 11.66
C THR A 172 -1.41 -10.05 10.71
N ILE A 173 -1.28 -11.37 10.81
CA ILE A 173 -2.13 -12.35 10.15
C ILE A 173 -2.61 -13.37 11.17
N ALA A 174 -3.80 -13.92 10.97
CA ALA A 174 -4.34 -14.97 11.82
C ALA A 174 -5.14 -15.99 11.00
N ARG A 175 -5.04 -17.25 11.39
CA ARG A 175 -5.95 -18.33 10.99
C ARG A 175 -6.96 -18.53 12.11
N VAL A 176 -8.16 -17.99 11.94
CA VAL A 176 -9.25 -18.14 12.94
C VAL A 176 -9.80 -19.57 12.90
N SER A 177 -9.91 -20.12 11.70
CA SER A 177 -10.22 -21.53 11.43
C SER A 177 -9.56 -21.94 10.11
N PRO A 178 -9.56 -23.22 9.72
CA PRO A 178 -9.07 -23.62 8.40
C PRO A 178 -9.75 -22.87 7.24
N TYR A 179 -10.99 -22.39 7.42
CA TYR A 179 -11.74 -21.68 6.38
C TYR A 179 -11.81 -20.18 6.61
N GLU A 180 -11.05 -19.64 7.57
CA GLU A 180 -11.13 -18.22 7.91
C GLU A 180 -9.76 -17.64 8.21
N PHE A 181 -9.38 -16.68 7.36
CA PHE A 181 -8.11 -15.98 7.42
C PHE A 181 -8.35 -14.49 7.66
N VAL A 182 -7.54 -13.90 8.53
CA VAL A 182 -7.58 -12.48 8.86
C VAL A 182 -6.20 -11.87 8.58
N LEU A 183 -6.20 -10.70 7.94
CA LEU A 183 -5.01 -9.89 7.70
C LEU A 183 -5.30 -8.48 8.19
N ALA A 184 -4.49 -7.97 9.11
CA ALA A 184 -4.57 -6.59 9.59
C ALA A 184 -3.50 -5.72 8.94
N SER A 185 -3.92 -4.55 8.46
CA SER A 185 -3.06 -3.46 7.98
C SER A 185 -3.13 -2.26 8.94
N LEU A 186 -2.41 -1.19 8.64
CA LEU A 186 -2.43 0.04 9.46
C LEU A 186 -3.84 0.62 9.66
N TYR A 187 -4.72 0.50 8.65
CA TYR A 187 -6.02 1.16 8.66
C TYR A 187 -7.19 0.21 8.84
N GLU A 188 -7.05 -1.04 8.41
CA GLU A 188 -8.18 -1.96 8.26
C GLU A 188 -7.78 -3.41 8.56
N GLU A 189 -8.68 -4.12 9.23
CA GLU A 189 -8.71 -5.58 9.26
C GLU A 189 -9.47 -6.10 8.04
N HIS A 190 -8.88 -7.09 7.37
CA HIS A 190 -9.47 -7.78 6.25
C HIS A 190 -9.71 -9.25 6.60
N ARG A 191 -11.00 -9.61 6.64
CA ARG A 191 -11.44 -10.97 6.93
C ARG A 191 -11.82 -11.69 5.63
N PHE A 192 -11.34 -12.91 5.48
CA PHE A 192 -11.53 -13.74 4.30
C PHE A 192 -12.13 -15.09 4.70
N GLN A 193 -13.29 -15.40 4.12
CA GLN A 193 -13.86 -16.74 4.14
C GLN A 193 -13.27 -17.54 2.98
N LEU A 194 -12.52 -18.57 3.29
CA LEU A 194 -11.83 -19.41 2.31
C LEU A 194 -12.78 -20.51 1.81
N LYS A 195 -12.67 -20.87 0.54
CA LYS A 195 -13.46 -21.97 -0.06
C LYS A 195 -12.77 -23.33 0.08
N GLU A 196 -11.48 -23.33 0.40
CA GLU A 196 -10.68 -24.51 0.69
C GLU A 196 -9.98 -24.30 2.04
N PRO A 197 -9.69 -25.37 2.79
CA PRO A 197 -8.99 -25.24 4.06
C PRO A 197 -7.55 -24.75 3.84
N LEU A 198 -7.15 -23.72 4.59
CA LEU A 198 -5.77 -23.30 4.73
C LEU A 198 -5.08 -24.24 5.71
N SER A 199 -4.18 -25.08 5.19
CA SER A 199 -3.36 -25.96 6.02
C SER A 199 -2.43 -25.14 6.92
N GLU A 200 -2.02 -25.75 8.03
CA GLU A 200 -1.05 -25.17 8.96
C GLU A 200 0.26 -24.81 8.25
N GLU A 201 0.79 -25.75 7.47
CA GLU A 201 1.99 -25.58 6.67
C GLU A 201 1.94 -24.35 5.75
N ARG A 202 0.79 -24.11 5.09
CA ARG A 202 0.60 -22.93 4.23
C ARG A 202 0.56 -21.65 5.05
N PHE A 203 -0.13 -21.66 6.19
CA PHE A 203 -0.18 -20.51 7.09
C PHE A 203 1.20 -20.18 7.66
N ASP A 204 1.92 -21.18 8.15
CA ASP A 204 3.25 -21.04 8.74
C ASP A 204 4.26 -20.53 7.72
N ALA A 205 4.23 -21.03 6.47
CA ALA A 205 5.06 -20.53 5.40
C ALA A 205 4.83 -19.02 5.10
N LEU A 206 3.57 -18.57 5.17
CA LEU A 206 3.25 -17.15 5.04
C LEU A 206 3.71 -16.35 6.27
N TRP A 207 3.52 -16.89 7.47
CA TRP A 207 3.97 -16.28 8.72
C TRP A 207 5.49 -16.08 8.72
N GLU A 208 6.27 -17.13 8.46
CA GLU A 208 7.73 -17.04 8.36
C GLU A 208 8.19 -16.04 7.31
N ARG A 209 7.48 -15.94 6.18
CA ARG A 209 7.75 -14.92 5.17
C ARG A 209 7.53 -13.52 5.72
N LEU A 210 6.38 -13.26 6.34
CA LEU A 210 6.07 -11.98 6.97
C LEU A 210 7.14 -11.59 8.01
N GLN A 211 7.54 -12.53 8.86
CA GLN A 211 8.54 -12.30 9.90
C GLN A 211 9.92 -11.97 9.33
N ARG A 212 10.34 -12.64 8.24
CA ARG A 212 11.57 -12.32 7.52
C ARG A 212 11.58 -10.88 6.98
N HIS A 213 10.47 -10.43 6.40
CA HIS A 213 10.35 -9.05 5.91
C HIS A 213 10.33 -8.02 7.04
N LYS A 214 9.87 -8.39 8.23
CA LYS A 214 9.92 -7.52 9.43
C LYS A 214 11.29 -7.48 10.11
N GLY A 215 12.28 -8.21 9.60
CA GLY A 215 13.63 -8.20 10.16
C GLY A 215 13.74 -8.86 11.54
N LEU A 216 12.77 -9.70 11.93
CA LEU A 216 12.94 -10.55 13.10
C LEU A 216 14.02 -11.58 12.78
N LYS A 217 15.25 -11.28 13.21
CA LYS A 217 16.23 -12.30 13.56
C LYS A 217 15.55 -13.13 14.64
N ILE A 218 15.11 -14.34 14.29
CA ILE A 218 14.77 -15.34 15.30
C ILE A 218 16.05 -15.53 16.10
N LEU A 219 16.14 -14.88 17.26
CA LEU A 219 17.04 -15.34 18.30
C LEU A 219 16.46 -16.68 18.71
N THR A 220 17.13 -17.75 18.30
CA THR A 220 16.93 -19.10 18.79
C THR A 220 17.34 -19.14 20.27
N TYR A 221 16.65 -18.42 21.15
CA TYR A 221 16.73 -18.59 22.59
C TYR A 221 15.72 -19.66 22.97
N TYR A 222 16.12 -20.93 22.84
CA TYR A 222 15.76 -22.08 23.68
C TYR A 222 16.29 -23.38 23.06
N GLN A 223 17.59 -23.40 22.74
CA GLN A 223 18.35 -24.65 22.73
C GLN A 223 19.58 -24.45 23.60
N GLY A 224 19.59 -25.11 24.76
CA GLY A 224 20.76 -25.22 25.62
C GLY A 224 20.60 -24.56 26.99
N ASP A 225 19.80 -25.16 27.87
CA ASP A 225 20.38 -25.71 29.10
C ASP A 225 19.40 -26.71 29.73
N ASN A 226 19.62 -27.97 29.39
CA ASN A 226 19.22 -29.08 30.24
C ASN A 226 20.47 -29.91 30.46
N ARG A 227 21.24 -29.55 31.49
CA ARG A 227 22.23 -30.39 32.17
C ARG A 227 22.24 -30.05 33.64
#